data_AF-A0A2V6QFN4-F1
#
_entry.id   AF-A0A2V6QFN4-F1
#
_cell.length_a   1.000
_cell.length_b   1.000
_cell.length_c   1.000
_cell.angle_alpha   90.00
_cell.angle_beta   90.00
_cell.angle_gamma   90.00
#
_symmetry.space_group_name_H-M   'P 1'
#
loop_
_entity.id
_entity.type
_entity.pdbx_description
1 polymer ?
#
loop_
_entity_poly.entity_id
_entity_poly.type
_entity_poly.pdbx_seq_one_letter_code
_entity_poly.pdbx_strand_id
1 'polypeptide(L)' 'MSVEDRLAIQEAIARYSHTYDSKDADAFAQLFVEDGILEVIVPGESSPTVRLSSRAAIREWAAQRHRLNAASQARH' A
#
# COMPACT_ATOMS: atom_id res chain seq x y z
N MET A 1 -8.84 3.34 -24.08
CA MET A 1 -8.98 3.85 -22.70
C MET A 1 -9.83 5.09 -22.78
N SER A 2 -11.02 5.07 -22.18
CA SER A 2 -11.95 6.19 -22.16
C SER A 2 -11.51 7.24 -21.14
N VAL A 3 -12.17 8.40 -21.15
CA VAL A 3 -12.01 9.41 -20.10
C VAL A 3 -12.45 8.85 -18.73
N GLU A 4 -13.49 8.02 -18.72
CA GLU A 4 -13.99 7.36 -17.51
C GLU A 4 -12.95 6.39 -16.92
N ASP A 5 -12.29 5.58 -17.76
CA ASP A 5 -11.19 4.71 -17.33
C ASP A 5 -10.07 5.53 -16.68
N ARG A 6 -9.70 6.65 -17.31
CA ARG A 6 -8.64 7.53 -16.79
C ARG A 6 -9.02 8.11 -15.42
N LEU A 7 -10.27 8.53 -15.27
CA LEU A 7 -10.77 9.08 -14.00
C LEU A 7 -10.77 7.99 -12.90
N ALA A 8 -11.26 6.79 -13.21
CA ALA A 8 -11.27 5.66 -12.28
C ALA A 8 -9.86 5.29 -11.79
N ILE A 9 -8.85 5.31 -12.69
CA ILE A 9 -7.45 5.06 -12.33
C ILE A 9 -6.92 6.15 -11.38
N GLN A 10 -7.18 7.43 -11.68
CA GLN A 10 -6.74 8.53 -10.82
C GLN A 10 -7.40 8.47 -9.44
N GLU A 11 -8.67 8.10 -9.37
CA GLU A 11 -9.39 7.92 -8.11
C GLU A 11 -8.83 6.75 -7.28
N ALA A 12 -8.45 5.65 -7.94
CA ALA A 12 -7.79 4.53 -7.27
C ALA A 12 -6.43 4.93 -6.67
N ILE A 13 -5.62 5.70 -7.42
CA ILE A 13 -4.34 6.23 -6.93
C ILE A 13 -4.56 7.20 -5.76
N ALA A 14 -5.56 8.08 -5.84
CA ALA A 14 -5.88 9.00 -4.75
C ALA A 14 -6.28 8.25 -3.47
N ARG A 15 -7.13 7.21 -3.59
CA ARG A 15 -7.50 6.35 -2.46
C ARG A 15 -6.30 5.60 -1.89
N TYR A 16 -5.40 5.11 -2.73
CA TYR A 16 -4.17 4.45 -2.32
C TYR A 16 -3.35 5.36 -1.40
N SER A 17 -3.03 6.57 -1.86
CA SER A 17 -2.25 7.53 -1.07
C SER A 17 -2.97 7.89 0.23
N HIS A 18 -4.26 8.23 0.14
CA HIS A 18 -5.05 8.64 1.30
C HIS A 18 -5.13 7.55 2.39
N THR A 19 -5.42 6.30 2.02
CA THR A 19 -5.56 5.20 2.98
C THR A 19 -4.22 4.83 3.63
N TYR A 20 -3.14 4.84 2.85
CA TYR A 20 -1.79 4.60 3.35
C TYR A 20 -1.32 5.71 4.32
N ASP A 21 -1.50 6.98 3.96
CA ASP A 21 -1.11 8.13 4.78
C ASP A 21 -1.96 8.25 6.05
N SER A 22 -3.25 7.92 5.96
CA SER A 22 -4.18 7.89 7.10
C SER A 22 -3.97 6.69 8.03
N LYS A 23 -3.04 5.79 7.71
CA LYS A 23 -2.74 4.56 8.46
C LYS A 23 -3.90 3.56 8.53
N ASP A 24 -4.78 3.57 7.53
CA ASP A 24 -5.91 2.65 7.43
C ASP A 24 -5.50 1.41 6.61
N ALA A 25 -4.95 0.41 7.30
CA ALA A 25 -4.48 -0.82 6.68
C ALA A 25 -5.59 -1.66 6.05
N ASP A 26 -6.83 -1.54 6.53
CA ASP A 26 -7.97 -2.31 6.02
C ASP A 26 -8.44 -1.73 4.69
N ALA A 27 -8.71 -0.42 4.68
CA ALA A 27 -9.11 0.30 3.46
C ALA A 27 -8.01 0.26 2.39
N PHE A 28 -6.73 0.31 2.80
CA PHE A 28 -5.58 0.16 1.90
C PHE A 28 -5.58 -1.21 1.22
N ALA A 29 -5.76 -2.29 1.98
CA ALA A 29 -5.73 -3.65 1.44
C ALA A 29 -6.90 -3.92 0.47
N GLN A 30 -8.07 -3.31 0.69
CA GLN A 30 -9.22 -3.46 -0.22
C GLN A 30 -8.98 -2.91 -1.63
N LEU A 31 -7.96 -2.08 -1.83
CA LEU A 31 -7.58 -1.58 -3.16
C LEU A 31 -6.90 -2.64 -4.03
N PHE A 32 -6.48 -3.76 -3.44
CA PHE A 32 -5.84 -4.87 -4.13
C PHE A 32 -6.82 -6.01 -4.33
N VAL A 33 -6.68 -6.75 -5.43
CA VAL A 33 -7.38 -8.04 -5.62
C VAL A 33 -6.88 -9.07 -4.61
N GLU A 34 -7.62 -10.15 -4.40
CA GLU A 34 -7.35 -11.15 -3.34
C GLU A 34 -5.94 -11.75 -3.46
N ASP A 35 -5.56 -12.12 -4.68
CA ASP A 35 -4.27 -12.65 -5.12
C ASP A 35 -3.28 -11.56 -5.61
N GLY A 36 -3.56 -10.30 -5.29
CA GLY A 36 -2.72 -9.16 -5.68
C GLY A 36 -1.32 -9.23 -5.08
N ILE A 37 -0.32 -8.87 -5.89
CA ILE A 37 1.08 -8.83 -5.47
C ILE A 37 1.51 -7.37 -5.25
N LEU A 38 2.07 -7.09 -4.07
CA LEU A 38 2.75 -5.83 -3.77
C LEU A 38 4.26 -6.08 -3.67
N GLU A 39 5.03 -5.37 -4.49
CA GLU A 39 6.49 -5.38 -4.46
C GLU A 39 7.03 -4.00 -4.13
N VAL A 40 7.91 -3.92 -3.13
CA VAL A 40 8.62 -2.68 -2.77
C VAL A 40 10.07 -2.85 -3.17
N ILE A 41 10.49 -2.04 -4.14
CA ILE A 41 11.85 -1.98 -4.65
C ILE A 41 12.44 -0.65 -4.18
N VAL A 42 13.56 -0.71 -3.45
CA VAL A 42 14.26 0.49 -3.01
C VAL A 42 15.19 1.00 -4.12
N PRO A 43 15.44 2.32 -4.19
CA PRO A 43 16.35 2.86 -5.20
C PRO A 43 17.74 2.20 -5.13
N GLY A 44 18.22 1.69 -6.25
CA GLY A 44 19.52 1.01 -6.37
C GLY A 44 19.47 -0.51 -6.30
N GLU A 45 18.34 -1.10 -5.86
CA GLU A 45 18.15 -2.55 -5.85
C GLU A 45 17.47 -3.04 -7.13
N SER A 46 17.86 -4.23 -7.58
CA SER A 46 17.24 -4.90 -8.75
C SER A 46 16.20 -5.95 -8.36
N SER A 47 16.03 -6.20 -7.06
CA SER A 47 15.09 -7.19 -6.52
C SER A 47 14.21 -6.56 -5.43
N PRO A 48 12.96 -7.01 -5.28
CA PRO A 48 12.06 -6.47 -4.28
C PRO A 48 12.56 -6.81 -2.87
N THR A 49 12.66 -5.80 -2.02
CA THR A 49 12.98 -5.96 -0.60
C THR A 49 11.77 -6.48 0.19
N VAL A 50 10.56 -6.21 -0.32
CA VAL A 50 9.31 -6.73 0.20
C VAL A 50 8.50 -7.27 -0.97
N ARG A 51 8.01 -8.50 -0.85
CA ARG A 51 7.05 -9.11 -1.78
C ARG A 51 5.93 -9.72 -0.98
N LEU A 52 4.70 -9.27 -1.21
CA LEU A 52 3.49 -9.74 -0.56
C LEU A 52 2.57 -10.30 -1.65
N SER A 53 2.04 -11.51 -1.47
CA SER A 53 1.34 -12.24 -2.53
C SER A 53 -0.13 -12.51 -2.20
N SER A 54 -0.73 -11.67 -1.37
CA SER A 54 -2.17 -11.68 -1.10
C SER A 54 -2.63 -10.39 -0.44
N ARG A 55 -3.92 -10.07 -0.58
CA ARG A 55 -4.57 -8.97 0.14
C ARG A 55 -4.35 -9.08 1.66
N ALA A 56 -4.44 -10.29 2.20
CA ALA A 56 -4.21 -10.54 3.62
C ALA A 56 -2.78 -10.15 4.04
N ALA A 57 -1.77 -10.60 3.27
CA ALA A 57 -0.37 -10.26 3.55
C ALA A 57 -0.11 -8.74 3.43
N ILE A 58 -0.75 -8.07 2.46
CA ILE A 58 -0.68 -6.62 2.28
C ILE A 58 -1.25 -5.88 3.49
N ARG A 59 -2.41 -6.31 3.99
CA ARG A 59 -3.05 -5.74 5.19
C ARG A 59 -2.14 -5.87 6.42
N GLU A 60 -1.61 -7.06 6.67
CA GLU A 60 -0.75 -7.32 7.83
C GLU A 60 0.53 -6.47 7.77
N TRP A 61 1.14 -6.38 6.59
CA TRP A 61 2.32 -5.55 6.37
C TRP A 61 2.03 -4.06 6.59
N ALA A 62 0.93 -3.53 6.05
CA ALA A 62 0.53 -2.14 6.24
C ALA A 62 0.31 -1.83 7.73
N ALA A 63 -0.45 -2.69 8.43
CA ALA A 63 -0.70 -2.56 9.87
C ALA A 63 0.60 -2.62 10.70
N GLN A 64 1.57 -3.45 10.31
CA GLN A 64 2.88 -3.52 10.96
C GLN A 64 3.71 -2.25 10.70
N ARG A 65 3.72 -1.73 9.47
CA ARG A 65 4.45 -0.50 9.11
C ARG A 65 3.92 0.72 9.85
N HIS A 66 2.61 0.87 9.97
CA HIS A 66 2.00 1.98 10.71
C HIS A 66 2.41 1.96 12.19
N ARG A 67 2.45 0.78 12.81
CA ARG A 67 2.93 0.61 14.19
C ARG A 67 4.40 0.99 14.36
N LEU A 68 5.27 0.58 13.44
CA LEU A 68 6.70 0.92 13.47
C LEU A 68 6.93 2.43 13.29
N ASN A 69 6.21 3.06 12.36
CA ASN A 69 6.30 4.50 12.12
C ASN A 69 5.82 5.30 13.33
N ALA A 70 4.75 4.87 14.01
CA ALA A 70 4.29 5.49 15.25
C ALA A 70 5.33 5.37 16.37
N ALA A 71 5.97 4.20 16.52
CA ALA A 71 7.03 3.98 17.52
C ALA A 71 8.30 4.81 17.24
N SER A 72 8.60 5.08 15.96
CA SER A 72 9.72 5.94 15.57
C SER A 72 9.43 7.42 15.81
N GLN A 73 8.17 7.86 15.64
CA GLN A 73 7.76 9.25 15.87
C GLN A 73 7.66 9.60 17.36
N ALA A 74 7.29 8.65 18.22
CA ALA A 74 7.20 8.86 19.67
C ALA A 74 8.56 8.96 20.40
N ARG A 75 9.68 8.78 19.67
CA ARG A 75 11.04 8.84 20.21
C ARG A 75 11.77 10.16 19.92
N HIS A 76 11.08 11.12 19.33
CA HIS A 76 11.57 12.47 19.02
C HIS A 76 10.65 13.50 19.69
#